data_AF-A0A924GB84-F1
#
_entry.id   AF-A0A924GB84-F1
#
_cell.length_a   1.000
_cell.length_b   1.000
_cell.length_c   1.000
_cell.angle_alpha   90.00
_cell.angle_beta   90.00
_cell.angle_gamma   90.00
#
_symmetry.space_group_name_H-M   'P 1'
#
loop_
_entity.id
_entity.type
_entity.pdbx_description
1 polymer ?
#
loop_
_entity_poly.entity_id
_entity_poly.type
_entity_poly.pdbx_seq_one_letter_code
_entity_poly.pdbx_strand_id
1 'polypeptide(L)'
;MSDSRFYADDEIRDIAEVPAIELINTVAVHFMSAAAVKLGLSDGPDAQSDIDLDEARKLITVLAGLVVAAAPEIGDQHARPLRDGLRSLQLAFREASAIQDAPGKGPGEKLTGAVN
;
A
#
# COMPACT_ATOMS: atom_id res chain seq x y z
N MET A 1 -6.20 -27.50 29.81
CA MET A 1 -5.37 -27.99 28.67
C MET A 1 -6.27 -28.86 27.81
N SER A 2 -6.50 -28.69 26.51
CA SER A 2 -6.01 -27.77 25.49
C SER A 2 -7.03 -27.93 24.34
N ASP A 3 -7.92 -26.96 24.16
CA ASP A 3 -8.83 -26.94 23.00
C ASP A 3 -8.56 -25.70 22.14
N SER A 4 -7.28 -25.51 21.80
CA SER A 4 -6.77 -24.40 20.99
C SER A 4 -6.54 -24.80 19.52
N ARG A 5 -7.14 -25.89 19.04
CA ARG A 5 -6.95 -26.40 17.67
C ARG A 5 -7.98 -25.92 16.65
N PHE A 6 -8.91 -25.05 17.02
CA PHE A 6 -10.09 -24.74 16.21
C PHE A 6 -10.14 -23.37 15.51
N TYR A 7 -9.04 -22.60 15.40
CA TYR A 7 -9.14 -21.25 14.81
C TYR A 7 -8.05 -20.80 13.82
N ALA A 8 -7.03 -21.62 13.52
CA ALA A 8 -5.96 -21.21 12.60
C ALA A 8 -6.10 -21.75 11.17
N ASP A 9 -6.97 -22.74 10.93
CA ASP A 9 -7.00 -23.50 9.68
C ASP A 9 -8.23 -23.21 8.80
N ASP A 10 -9.21 -22.44 9.30
CA ASP A 10 -10.51 -22.26 8.63
C ASP A 10 -10.56 -21.07 7.65
N GLU A 11 -9.43 -20.37 7.40
CA GLU A 11 -9.43 -19.15 6.56
C GLU A 11 -8.27 -19.01 5.56
N ILE A 12 -7.47 -20.05 5.34
CA ILE A 12 -6.54 -20.07 4.21
C ILE A 12 -7.31 -20.56 2.98
N ARG A 13 -7.88 -19.62 2.22
CA ARG A 13 -8.49 -19.92 0.91
C ARG A 13 -7.42 -20.45 -0.05
N ASP A 14 -7.74 -21.49 -0.82
CA ASP A 14 -6.85 -21.95 -1.88
C ASP A 14 -6.65 -20.81 -2.88
N ILE A 15 -5.39 -20.45 -3.13
CA ILE A 15 -5.02 -19.36 -4.03
C ILE A 15 -5.53 -19.60 -5.46
N ALA A 16 -5.73 -20.86 -5.85
CA ALA A 16 -6.32 -21.23 -7.14
C ALA A 16 -7.79 -20.82 -7.27
N GLU A 17 -8.49 -20.62 -6.14
CA GLU A 17 -9.90 -20.25 -6.10
C GLU A 17 -10.12 -18.74 -5.94
N VAL A 18 -9.05 -17.97 -5.68
CA VAL A 18 -9.14 -16.51 -5.48
C VAL A 18 -9.16 -15.80 -6.85
N PRO A 19 -10.22 -15.02 -7.15
CA PRO A 19 -10.25 -14.22 -8.36
C PRO A 19 -9.07 -13.24 -8.42
N ALA A 20 -8.48 -13.07 -9.62
CA ALA A 20 -7.32 -12.19 -9.79
C ALA A 20 -7.56 -10.76 -9.27
N ILE A 21 -8.76 -10.21 -9.49
CA ILE A 21 -9.15 -8.89 -8.99
C ILE A 21 -9.13 -8.79 -7.46
N GLU A 22 -9.54 -9.85 -6.78
CA GLU A 22 -9.52 -9.91 -5.31
C GLU A 22 -8.09 -9.99 -4.79
N LEU A 23 -7.25 -10.81 -5.42
CA LEU A 23 -5.84 -10.93 -5.06
C LEU A 23 -5.09 -9.61 -5.25
N ILE A 24 -5.30 -8.93 -6.37
CA ILE A 24 -4.71 -7.61 -6.65
C ILE A 24 -5.11 -6.60 -5.57
N ASN A 25 -6.40 -6.51 -5.25
CA ASN A 25 -6.90 -5.57 -4.24
C ASN A 25 -6.32 -5.90 -2.85
N THR A 26 -6.27 -7.18 -2.48
CA THR A 26 -5.73 -7.61 -1.18
C THR A 26 -4.26 -7.24 -1.04
N VAL A 27 -3.45 -7.54 -2.06
CA VAL A 27 -2.02 -7.21 -2.08
C VAL A 27 -1.80 -5.70 -2.10
N ALA A 28 -2.60 -4.93 -2.86
CA ALA A 28 -2.53 -3.48 -2.88
C ALA A 28 -2.82 -2.88 -1.50
N VAL A 29 -3.84 -3.39 -0.79
CA VAL A 29 -4.15 -2.97 0.59
C VAL A 29 -3.00 -3.29 1.54
N HIS A 30 -2.37 -4.47 1.43
CA HIS A 30 -1.19 -4.79 2.25
C HIS A 30 -0.03 -3.83 2.02
N PHE A 31 0.27 -3.48 0.77
CA PHE A 31 1.28 -2.46 0.48
C PHE A 31 0.90 -1.09 1.04
N MET A 32 -0.38 -0.69 0.92
CA MET A 32 -0.85 0.57 1.48
C MET A 32 -0.72 0.62 3.02
N SER A 33 -1.18 -0.42 3.71
CA SER A 33 -1.10 -0.50 5.16
C SER A 33 0.34 -0.53 5.65
N ALA A 34 1.21 -1.31 5.00
CA ALA A 34 2.63 -1.34 5.33
C ALA A 34 3.29 0.03 5.12
N ALA A 35 3.00 0.71 4.01
CA ALA A 35 3.52 2.05 3.74
C ALA A 35 3.00 3.07 4.77
N ALA A 36 1.71 3.01 5.12
CA ALA A 36 1.10 3.88 6.13
C ALA A 36 1.77 3.74 7.50
N VAL A 37 2.05 2.50 7.93
CA VAL A 37 2.80 2.23 9.17
C VAL A 37 4.19 2.84 9.08
N LYS A 38 4.91 2.65 7.98
CA LYS A 38 6.25 3.23 7.76
C LYS A 38 6.27 4.75 7.61
N LEU A 39 5.10 5.37 7.41
CA LEU A 39 4.91 6.81 7.44
C LEU A 39 4.44 7.34 8.80
N GLY A 40 4.24 6.47 9.79
CA GLY A 40 3.74 6.85 11.12
C GLY A 40 2.27 7.27 11.11
N LEU A 41 1.49 6.82 10.13
CA LEU A 41 0.06 7.13 10.00
C LEU A 41 -0.84 6.16 10.79
N SER A 42 -0.27 5.25 11.58
CA SER A 42 -1.02 4.34 12.42
C SER A 42 -1.46 5.04 13.73
N ASP A 43 -2.60 4.61 14.29
CA ASP A 43 -3.15 5.18 15.53
C ASP A 43 -2.52 4.59 16.82
N GLY A 44 -1.42 3.84 16.68
CA GLY A 44 -0.78 3.12 17.78
C GLY A 44 0.21 3.97 18.59
N PRO A 45 0.51 3.62 19.85
CA PRO A 45 1.51 4.31 20.66
C PRO A 45 2.92 4.25 20.05
N ASP A 46 3.17 3.26 19.19
CA ASP A 46 4.46 2.99 18.53
C ASP A 46 4.57 3.63 17.14
N ALA A 47 3.57 4.40 16.69
CA ALA A 47 3.52 4.98 15.33
C ALA A 47 4.78 5.79 14.98
N GLN A 48 5.32 6.53 15.95
CA GLN A 48 6.54 7.31 15.76
C GLN A 48 7.79 6.43 15.61
N SER A 49 7.86 5.30 16.32
CA SER A 49 8.98 4.35 16.23
C SER A 49 8.94 3.51 14.96
N ASP A 50 7.78 3.39 14.32
CA ASP A 50 7.61 2.64 13.08
C ASP A 50 8.02 3.41 11.83
N ILE A 51 8.25 4.72 11.94
CA ILE A 51 8.63 5.58 10.81
C ILE A 51 9.95 5.12 10.18
N ASP A 52 9.88 4.75 8.90
CA ASP A 52 11.02 4.38 8.07
C ASP A 52 10.75 4.83 6.63
N LEU A 53 11.31 6.00 6.27
CA LEU A 53 11.11 6.56 4.94
C LEU A 53 11.84 5.80 3.83
N ASP A 54 12.86 4.99 4.13
CA ASP A 54 13.48 4.16 3.11
C ASP A 54 12.56 2.98 2.73
N GLU A 55 11.98 2.32 3.73
CA GLU A 55 10.98 1.27 3.51
C GLU A 55 9.69 1.81 2.89
N ALA A 56 9.16 2.95 3.37
CA ALA A 56 7.98 3.58 2.78
C ALA A 56 8.19 3.89 1.29
N ARG A 57 9.37 4.39 0.89
CA ARG A 57 9.69 4.67 -0.52
C ARG A 57 9.59 3.43 -1.39
N LYS A 58 10.11 2.29 -0.93
CA LYS A 58 10.08 1.01 -1.66
C LYS A 58 8.64 0.54 -1.84
N LEU A 59 7.86 0.54 -0.76
CA LEU A 59 6.47 0.09 -0.76
C LEU A 59 5.58 0.96 -1.66
N ILE A 60 5.67 2.29 -1.56
CA ILE A 60 4.91 3.22 -2.41
C ILE A 60 5.30 3.06 -3.88
N THR A 61 6.60 2.86 -4.18
CA THR A 61 7.07 2.67 -5.56
C THR A 61 6.54 1.37 -6.16
N VAL A 62 6.56 0.27 -5.41
CA VAL A 62 6.00 -1.02 -5.84
C VAL A 62 4.49 -0.91 -6.02
N LEU A 63 3.78 -0.28 -5.07
CA LEU A 63 2.35 -0.04 -5.16
C LEU A 63 2.00 0.79 -6.41
N ALA A 64 2.77 1.82 -6.73
CA ALA A 64 2.56 2.59 -7.96
C ALA A 64 2.68 1.74 -9.22
N GLY A 65 3.67 0.84 -9.27
CA GLY A 65 3.80 -0.15 -10.34
C GLY A 65 2.58 -1.05 -10.46
N LEU A 66 2.13 -1.60 -9.33
CA LEU A 66 0.94 -2.45 -9.27
C LEU A 66 -0.32 -1.71 -9.73
N VAL A 67 -0.59 -0.51 -9.20
CA VAL A 67 -1.80 0.26 -9.51
C VAL A 67 -1.85 0.68 -10.97
N VAL A 68 -0.73 1.13 -11.54
CA VAL A 68 -0.65 1.52 -12.96
C VAL A 68 -0.89 0.32 -13.87
N ALA A 69 -0.32 -0.85 -13.54
CA ALA A 69 -0.52 -2.07 -14.31
C ALA A 69 -1.94 -2.63 -14.16
N ALA A 70 -2.52 -2.58 -12.96
CA ALA A 70 -3.82 -3.19 -12.65
C ALA A 70 -5.01 -2.35 -13.10
N ALA A 71 -4.90 -1.01 -13.14
CA ALA A 71 -6.00 -0.11 -13.46
C ALA A 71 -6.78 -0.46 -14.76
N PRO A 72 -6.14 -0.78 -15.91
CA PRO A 72 -6.88 -1.17 -17.12
C PRO A 72 -7.57 -2.54 -16.99
N GLU A 73 -7.07 -3.44 -16.12
CA GLU A 73 -7.56 -4.82 -15.98
C GLU A 73 -8.75 -4.93 -15.03
N ILE A 74 -8.81 -4.08 -13.99
CA ILE A 74 -9.81 -4.20 -12.92
C ILE A 74 -10.99 -3.20 -13.06
N GLY A 75 -10.96 -2.32 -14.06
CA GLY A 75 -11.98 -1.31 -14.29
C GLY A 75 -11.96 -0.16 -13.28
N ASP A 76 -12.61 0.97 -13.64
CA ASP A 76 -12.49 2.23 -12.90
C ASP A 76 -13.01 2.14 -11.45
N GLN A 77 -14.10 1.39 -11.24
CA GLN A 77 -14.75 1.22 -9.92
C GLN A 77 -13.80 0.61 -8.87
N HIS A 78 -12.88 -0.25 -9.27
CA HIS A 78 -11.90 -0.88 -8.38
C HIS A 78 -10.57 -0.13 -8.38
N ALA A 79 -10.18 0.43 -9.52
CA ALA A 79 -8.91 1.15 -9.66
C ALA A 79 -8.90 2.50 -8.95
N ARG A 80 -10.04 3.20 -8.88
CA ARG A 80 -10.12 4.55 -8.30
C ARG A 80 -9.73 4.60 -6.81
N PRO A 81 -10.27 3.77 -5.91
CA PRO A 81 -9.81 3.72 -4.52
C PRO A 81 -8.31 3.47 -4.39
N LEU A 82 -7.73 2.63 -5.26
CA LEU A 82 -6.30 2.33 -5.20
C LEU A 82 -5.43 3.53 -5.61
N ARG A 83 -5.85 4.28 -6.63
CA ARG A 83 -5.18 5.52 -7.04
C ARG A 83 -5.28 6.60 -5.96
N ASP A 84 -6.44 6.73 -5.34
CA ASP A 84 -6.67 7.71 -4.27
C ASP A 84 -5.80 7.37 -3.04
N GLY A 85 -5.79 6.11 -2.61
CA GLY A 85 -4.93 5.64 -1.51
C GLY A 85 -3.43 5.80 -1.80
N LEU A 86 -2.99 5.45 -3.01
CA LEU A 86 -1.61 5.68 -3.44
C LEU A 86 -1.24 7.18 -3.40
N ARG A 87 -2.11 8.06 -3.91
CA ARG A 87 -1.88 9.52 -3.87
C ARG A 87 -1.74 10.02 -2.44
N SER A 88 -2.60 9.57 -1.52
CA SER A 88 -2.52 9.94 -0.10
C SER A 88 -1.18 9.55 0.52
N LEU A 89 -0.67 8.34 0.23
CA LEU A 89 0.63 7.90 0.71
C LEU A 89 1.79 8.70 0.12
N GLN A 90 1.72 9.06 -1.17
CA GLN A 90 2.73 9.90 -1.81
C GLN A 90 2.79 11.30 -1.18
N LEU A 91 1.63 11.89 -0.87
CA LEU A 91 1.53 13.18 -0.18
C LEU A 91 2.07 13.08 1.25
N ALA A 92 1.66 12.08 2.02
CA ALA A 92 2.14 11.87 3.38
C ALA A 92 3.67 11.62 3.42
N PHE A 93 4.21 10.86 2.47
CA PHE A 93 5.66 10.70 2.33
C PHE A 93 6.35 12.05 2.10
N ARG A 94 5.78 12.87 1.20
CA ARG A 94 6.28 14.20 0.91
C ARG A 94 6.29 15.04 2.18
N GLU A 95 5.20 15.08 2.93
CA GLU A 95 5.10 15.84 4.19
C GLU A 95 6.10 15.36 5.25
N ALA A 96 6.30 14.04 5.39
CA ALA A 96 7.19 13.45 6.38
C ALA A 96 8.69 13.64 6.04
N SER A 97 9.04 13.83 4.76
CA SER A 97 10.44 13.92 4.35
C SER A 97 11.06 15.29 4.66
N ALA A 98 12.15 15.30 5.42
CA ALA A 98 12.93 16.53 5.64
C ALA A 98 13.63 17.03 4.36
N ILE A 99 13.91 16.12 3.42
CA ILE A 99 14.53 16.43 2.12
C ILE A 99 13.52 16.11 1.03
N GLN A 100 12.93 17.16 0.47
CA GLN A 100 11.89 17.05 -0.53
C GLN A 100 12.45 16.54 -1.85
N ASP A 101 11.85 15.48 -2.39
CA ASP A 101 12.08 15.08 -3.77
C ASP A 101 11.59 16.18 -4.72
N ALA A 102 12.29 16.36 -5.85
CA ALA A 102 11.79 17.23 -6.92
C ALA A 102 10.44 16.70 -7.46
N PRO A 103 9.58 17.57 -8.01
CA PRO A 103 8.33 17.12 -8.64
C PRO A 103 8.55 16.03 -9.69
N GLY A 104 7.80 14.94 -9.61
CA GLY A 104 7.92 13.78 -10.49
C GLY A 104 9.05 12.80 -10.09
N LYS A 105 9.69 13.03 -8.93
CA LYS A 105 10.80 12.22 -8.40
C LYS A 105 10.50 11.60 -7.03
N GLY A 106 9.33 11.90 -6.45
CA GLY A 106 8.87 11.23 -5.24
C GLY A 106 8.60 9.73 -5.47
N PRO A 107 8.38 8.96 -4.39
CA PRO A 107 8.08 7.53 -4.48
C PRO A 107 6.91 7.26 -5.43
N GLY A 108 7.11 6.40 -6.43
CA GLY A 108 6.09 6.07 -7.44
C GLY A 108 5.77 7.17 -8.48
N GLU A 109 6.20 8.42 -8.30
CA GLU A 109 5.82 9.55 -9.18
C GLU A 109 6.33 9.43 -10.63
N LYS A 110 7.37 8.63 -10.87
CA LYS A 110 7.82 8.31 -12.23
C LYS A 110 6.73 7.63 -13.07
N LEU A 111 5.81 6.91 -12.41
CA LEU A 111 4.72 6.17 -13.04
C LEU A 111 3.40 6.94 -12.99
N THR A 112 3.17 7.70 -11.91
CA THR A 112 1.88 8.37 -11.65
C THR A 112 1.85 9.86 -12.02
N GLY A 113 3.01 10.45 -12.29
CA GLY A 113 3.18 11.91 -12.32
C GLY A 113 3.36 12.49 -10.92
N ALA A 114 3.67 13.80 -10.87
CA ALA A 114 3.89 14.52 -9.62
C ALA A 114 2.59 14.64 -8.81
N VAL A 115 2.70 14.52 -7.48
CA VAL A 115 1.62 14.86 -6.56
C VAL A 115 1.85 16.24 -5.93
N ASN A 116 0.78 17.00 -5.84
CA ASN A 116 0.70 18.32 -5.20
C ASN A 116 -0.47 18.34 -4.23
#